data_AF-A0A1Y0C445-F1
#
_entry.id   AF-A0A1Y0C445-F1
#
_cell.length_a   1.000
_cell.length_b   1.000
_cell.length_c   1.000
_cell.angle_alpha   90.00
_cell.angle_beta   90.00
_cell.angle_gamma   90.00
#
_symmetry.space_group_name_H-M   'P 1'
#
loop_
_entity.id
_entity.type
_entity.pdbx_description
1 polymer ?
#
loop_
_entity_poly.entity_id
_entity_poly.type
_entity_poly.pdbx_seq_one_letter_code
_entity_poly.pdbx_strand_id
1 'polypeptide(L)'
;MVDEARARELAIAAFDAQQVVLGGARELNDGWFFPSVTKGPDLFTGVIVNKRTGRCLRVRAHTPLDKDPTLYDRGYQYDGYDLVVLGIGDLDQTVRIVMALHVVTVDTYYKNDRVYRVGRPLTEAEVRERLSKLPCIFSGGFIFHIDELEHAREAGWMSFKVFEYRGKD
;
A
#
# COMPACT_ATOMS: atom_id res chain seq x y z
N MET A 1 7.45 -19.64 -13.40
CA MET A 1 7.38 -18.17 -13.43
C MET A 1 6.36 -17.80 -14.49
N VAL A 2 5.47 -16.85 -14.22
CA VAL A 2 4.42 -16.41 -15.15
C VAL A 2 5.07 -15.61 -16.28
N ASP A 3 4.89 -16.07 -17.52
CA ASP A 3 5.31 -15.35 -18.73
C ASP A 3 4.31 -14.24 -19.10
N GLU A 4 4.65 -13.39 -20.08
CA GLU A 4 3.80 -12.28 -20.48
C GLU A 4 2.40 -12.74 -20.94
N ALA A 5 2.32 -13.83 -21.71
CA ALA A 5 1.06 -14.32 -22.26
C ALA A 5 0.10 -14.75 -21.14
N ARG A 6 0.59 -15.55 -20.19
CA ARG A 6 -0.19 -15.95 -19.03
C ARG A 6 -0.49 -14.78 -18.11
N ALA A 7 0.45 -13.83 -17.96
CA ALA A 7 0.21 -12.62 -17.18
C ALA A 7 -0.92 -11.78 -17.79
N ARG A 8 -0.99 -11.67 -19.12
CA ARG A 8 -2.07 -10.95 -19.82
C ARG A 8 -3.43 -11.59 -19.57
N GLU A 9 -3.52 -12.92 -19.58
CA GLU A 9 -4.77 -13.63 -19.26
C GLU A 9 -5.23 -13.33 -17.82
N LEU A 10 -4.30 -13.41 -16.86
CA LEU A 10 -4.58 -13.11 -15.45
C LEU A 10 -4.98 -11.63 -15.25
N ALA A 11 -4.30 -10.73 -15.94
CA ALA A 11 -4.59 -9.29 -15.93
C ALA A 11 -6.00 -8.98 -16.45
N ILE A 12 -6.45 -9.64 -17.52
CA ILE A 12 -7.83 -9.50 -18.02
C ILE A 12 -8.83 -10.04 -17.00
N ALA A 13 -8.54 -11.21 -16.41
CA ALA A 13 -9.41 -11.85 -15.41
C ALA A 13 -9.49 -11.10 -14.08
N ALA A 14 -8.58 -10.16 -13.81
CA ALA A 14 -8.63 -9.29 -12.63
C ALA A 14 -9.73 -8.21 -12.71
N PHE A 15 -10.33 -8.03 -13.89
CA PHE A 15 -11.48 -7.15 -14.13
C PHE A 15 -12.67 -7.99 -14.57
N ASP A 16 -13.89 -7.46 -14.37
CA ASP A 16 -15.06 -8.08 -14.95
C ASP A 16 -14.93 -8.09 -16.48
N ALA A 17 -15.45 -9.16 -17.10
CA ALA A 17 -15.35 -9.34 -18.55
C ALA A 17 -15.84 -8.09 -19.30
N GLN A 18 -15.04 -7.63 -20.27
CA GLN A 18 -15.27 -6.43 -21.10
C GLN A 18 -15.05 -5.06 -20.44
N GLN A 19 -14.68 -5.00 -19.15
CA GLN A 19 -14.43 -3.73 -18.47
C GLN A 19 -13.02 -3.19 -18.66
N VAL A 20 -12.12 -3.88 -19.36
CA VAL A 20 -10.72 -3.44 -19.48
C VAL A 20 -10.17 -3.66 -20.89
N VAL A 21 -9.40 -2.69 -21.36
CA VAL A 21 -8.51 -2.81 -22.52
C VAL A 21 -7.08 -2.64 -22.03
N LEU A 22 -6.26 -3.68 -22.15
CA LEU A 22 -4.85 -3.66 -21.75
C LEU A 22 -3.97 -3.17 -22.89
N GLY A 23 -2.99 -2.32 -22.57
CA GLY A 23 -1.92 -1.91 -23.48
C GLY A 23 -0.79 -2.95 -23.62
N GLY A 24 0.33 -2.49 -24.17
CA GLY A 24 1.57 -3.28 -24.24
C GLY A 24 2.14 -3.56 -22.85
N ALA A 25 2.69 -4.76 -22.65
CA ALA A 25 3.29 -5.11 -21.39
C ALA A 25 4.59 -4.34 -21.15
N ARG A 26 4.85 -3.98 -19.89
CA ARG A 26 6.14 -3.54 -19.39
C ARG A 26 6.62 -4.55 -18.36
N GLU A 27 7.80 -5.09 -18.58
CA GLU A 27 8.43 -5.99 -17.62
C GLU A 27 8.99 -5.21 -16.42
N LEU A 28 8.69 -5.70 -15.22
CA LEU A 28 9.31 -5.31 -13.95
C LEU A 28 10.13 -6.49 -13.43
N ASN A 29 10.92 -6.32 -12.36
CA ASN A 29 11.67 -7.46 -11.80
C ASN A 29 10.73 -8.53 -11.25
N ASP A 30 9.75 -8.13 -10.44
CA ASP A 30 8.83 -9.04 -9.76
C ASP A 30 7.47 -9.20 -10.47
N GLY A 31 7.20 -8.42 -11.53
CA GLY A 31 5.89 -8.37 -12.14
C GLY A 31 5.85 -8.05 -13.64
N TRP A 32 4.67 -8.22 -14.22
CA TRP A 32 4.30 -7.71 -15.54
C TRP A 32 3.27 -6.60 -15.38
N PHE A 33 3.64 -5.37 -15.76
CA PHE A 33 2.73 -4.24 -15.75
C PHE A 33 2.00 -4.12 -17.09
N PHE A 34 0.68 -4.02 -17.04
CA PHE A 34 -0.16 -3.72 -18.19
C PHE A 34 -0.89 -2.41 -17.91
N PRO A 35 -0.54 -1.29 -18.58
CA PRO A 35 -1.38 -0.10 -18.55
C PRO A 35 -2.75 -0.46 -19.11
N SER A 36 -3.81 0.15 -18.61
CA SER A 36 -5.17 -0.21 -18.96
C SER A 36 -6.10 0.98 -19.05
N VAL A 37 -7.09 0.87 -19.94
CA VAL A 37 -8.29 1.72 -19.93
C VAL A 37 -9.44 0.89 -19.42
N THR A 38 -10.06 1.33 -18.32
CA THR A 38 -11.22 0.68 -17.72
C THR A 38 -12.52 1.37 -18.12
N LYS A 39 -13.58 0.57 -18.31
CA LYS A 39 -14.94 1.03 -18.58
C LYS A 39 -15.75 0.93 -17.28
N GLY A 40 -15.61 1.93 -16.42
CA GLY A 40 -16.30 1.95 -15.12
C GLY A 40 -15.98 3.21 -14.30
N PRO A 41 -16.63 3.38 -13.13
CA PRO A 41 -16.37 4.50 -12.23
C PRO A 41 -15.02 4.35 -11.49
N ASP A 42 -14.51 3.12 -11.38
CA ASP A 42 -13.22 2.88 -10.74
C ASP A 42 -12.07 3.30 -11.66
N LEU A 43 -11.32 4.32 -11.25
CA LEU A 43 -10.16 4.82 -11.97
C LEU A 43 -8.95 3.91 -11.74
N PHE A 44 -8.89 2.79 -12.47
CA PHE A 44 -7.66 1.99 -12.57
C PHE A 44 -6.90 2.33 -13.86
N THR A 45 -5.60 2.52 -13.73
CA THR A 45 -4.70 2.89 -14.85
C THR A 45 -3.85 1.73 -15.33
N GLY A 46 -3.89 0.60 -14.63
CA GLY A 46 -3.23 -0.61 -15.06
C GLY A 46 -3.39 -1.77 -14.08
N VAL A 47 -2.69 -2.86 -14.36
CA VAL A 47 -2.60 -4.02 -13.50
C VAL A 47 -1.18 -4.56 -13.53
N ILE A 48 -0.65 -4.91 -12.36
CA ILE A 48 0.63 -5.58 -12.22
C ILE A 48 0.35 -7.03 -11.83
N VAL A 49 0.92 -7.98 -12.57
CA VAL A 49 0.81 -9.41 -12.29
C VAL A 49 2.13 -9.92 -11.75
N ASN A 50 2.13 -10.46 -10.52
CA ASN A 50 3.32 -10.99 -9.90
C ASN A 50 3.85 -12.22 -10.68
N LYS A 51 5.12 -12.21 -11.08
CA LYS A 51 5.75 -13.28 -11.86
C LYS A 51 5.84 -14.61 -11.11
N ARG A 52 5.92 -14.57 -9.78
CA ARG A 52 6.05 -15.78 -8.96
C ARG A 52 4.70 -16.37 -8.59
N THR A 53 3.74 -15.54 -8.19
CA THR A 53 2.47 -15.98 -7.60
C THR A 53 1.29 -15.87 -8.55
N GLY A 54 1.39 -15.11 -9.64
CA GLY A 54 0.26 -14.79 -10.52
C GLY A 54 -0.77 -13.85 -9.89
N ARG A 55 -0.52 -13.34 -8.67
CA ARG A 55 -1.41 -12.39 -8.01
C ARG A 55 -1.45 -11.09 -8.79
N CYS A 56 -2.65 -10.57 -9.00
CA CYS A 56 -2.88 -9.28 -9.65
C CYS A 56 -3.01 -8.17 -8.61
N LEU A 57 -2.35 -7.04 -8.87
CA LEU A 57 -2.55 -5.76 -8.19
C LEU A 57 -3.11 -4.77 -9.22
N ARG A 58 -4.32 -4.26 -8.96
CA ARG A 58 -4.92 -3.23 -9.82
C ARG A 58 -4.37 -1.87 -9.40
N VAL A 59 -3.72 -1.18 -10.33
CA VAL A 59 -3.09 0.12 -10.08
C VAL A 59 -4.16 1.21 -10.18
N ARG A 60 -4.38 1.93 -9.08
CA ARG A 60 -5.34 3.04 -9.01
C ARG A 60 -4.73 4.32 -9.54
N ALA A 61 -5.53 5.11 -10.26
CA ALA A 61 -5.17 6.44 -10.70
C ALA A 61 -4.76 7.32 -9.50
N HIS A 62 -3.87 8.27 -9.75
CA HIS A 62 -3.41 9.24 -8.76
C HIS A 62 -2.65 8.65 -7.56
N THR A 63 -2.24 7.37 -7.64
CA THR A 63 -1.29 6.78 -6.69
C THR A 63 0.15 6.95 -7.21
N PRO A 64 1.18 6.90 -6.35
CA PRO A 64 2.56 6.86 -6.83
C PRO A 64 2.85 5.68 -7.78
N LEU A 65 2.20 4.53 -7.59
CA LEU A 65 2.32 3.35 -8.48
C LEU A 65 1.82 3.60 -9.91
N ASP A 66 0.84 4.49 -10.09
CA ASP A 66 0.35 4.93 -11.41
C ASP A 66 1.44 5.66 -12.19
N LYS A 67 2.21 6.50 -11.49
CA LYS A 67 3.30 7.30 -12.08
C LYS A 67 4.58 6.50 -12.24
N ASP A 68 4.88 5.63 -11.27
CA ASP A 68 6.07 4.79 -11.25
C ASP A 68 5.75 3.34 -10.83
N PRO A 69 5.51 2.46 -11.81
CA PRO A 69 5.28 1.04 -11.54
C PRO A 69 6.49 0.31 -10.93
N THR A 70 7.70 0.88 -10.97
CA THR A 70 8.90 0.22 -10.41
C THR A 70 8.90 0.19 -8.89
N LEU A 71 8.04 0.98 -8.24
CA LEU A 71 7.77 0.88 -6.80
C LEU A 71 7.26 -0.52 -6.41
N TYR A 72 6.63 -1.24 -7.32
CA TYR A 72 6.22 -2.64 -7.09
C TYR A 72 7.41 -3.54 -6.71
N ASP A 73 8.56 -3.35 -7.38
CA ASP A 73 9.79 -4.10 -7.10
C ASP A 73 10.44 -3.70 -5.77
N ARG A 74 10.01 -2.57 -5.17
CA ARG A 74 10.46 -2.10 -3.85
C ARG A 74 9.60 -2.65 -2.69
N GLY A 75 8.61 -3.49 -3.00
CA GLY A 75 7.75 -4.16 -2.01
C GLY A 75 6.33 -3.61 -1.91
N TYR A 76 5.98 -2.58 -2.68
CA TYR A 76 4.62 -2.02 -2.73
C TYR A 76 3.71 -2.87 -3.64
N GLN A 77 3.39 -4.09 -3.19
CA GLN A 77 2.72 -5.13 -3.99
C GLN A 77 1.24 -5.39 -3.62
N TYR A 78 0.64 -4.55 -2.76
CA TYR A 78 -0.66 -4.80 -2.14
C TYR A 78 -1.58 -3.56 -2.14
N ASP A 79 -2.88 -3.77 -1.92
CA ASP A 79 -3.86 -2.68 -1.78
C ASP A 79 -3.85 -2.03 -0.38
N GLY A 80 -3.36 -2.76 0.63
CA GLY A 80 -3.26 -2.31 2.01
C GLY A 80 -2.00 -2.84 2.68
N TYR A 81 -1.44 -2.07 3.60
CA TYR A 81 -0.12 -2.34 4.15
C TYR A 81 -0.05 -2.29 5.67
N ASP A 82 0.77 -3.18 6.21
CA ASP A 82 1.41 -3.02 7.51
C ASP A 82 2.81 -2.43 7.30
N LEU A 83 3.01 -1.19 7.73
CA LEU A 83 4.30 -0.52 7.79
C LEU A 83 5.00 -0.91 9.08
N VAL A 84 6.13 -1.60 8.97
CA VAL A 84 6.97 -1.99 10.11
C VAL A 84 8.20 -1.09 10.13
N VAL A 85 8.24 -0.17 11.10
CA VAL A 85 9.40 0.70 11.35
C VAL A 85 10.42 -0.09 12.15
N LEU A 86 11.64 -0.20 11.62
CA LEU A 86 12.74 -0.99 12.15
C LEU A 86 13.80 -0.14 12.85
N GLY A 87 13.96 1.11 12.42
CA GLY A 87 14.97 2.03 12.93
C GLY A 87 14.60 3.47 12.64
N ILE A 88 15.06 4.39 13.48
CA ILE A 88 14.82 5.83 13.38
C ILE A 88 16.17 6.53 13.25
N GLY A 89 16.34 7.29 12.17
CA GLY A 89 17.45 8.23 11.97
C GLY A 89 17.10 9.66 12.37
N ASP A 90 15.83 10.06 12.21
CA ASP A 90 15.29 11.35 12.66
C ASP A 90 13.87 11.15 13.22
N LEU A 91 13.71 11.33 14.54
CA LEU A 91 12.44 11.08 15.20
C LEU A 91 11.35 12.07 14.79
N ASP A 92 11.67 13.36 14.67
CA ASP A 92 10.66 14.38 14.40
C ASP A 92 10.16 14.30 12.97
N GLN A 93 11.04 14.01 12.01
CA GLN A 93 10.62 13.76 10.63
C GLN A 93 9.86 12.44 10.50
N THR A 94 10.28 11.39 11.22
CA THR A 94 9.54 10.11 11.23
C THR A 94 8.12 10.30 11.77
N VAL A 95 7.96 11.05 12.87
CA VAL A 95 6.65 11.36 13.44
C VAL A 95 5.80 12.13 12.43
N ARG A 96 6.35 13.15 11.76
CA ARG A 96 5.63 13.91 10.72
C ARG A 96 5.12 13.03 9.59
N ILE A 97 5.97 12.13 9.08
CA ILE A 97 5.59 11.19 8.03
C ILE A 97 4.48 10.27 8.52
N VAL A 98 4.65 9.61 9.68
CA VAL A 98 3.64 8.69 10.21
C VAL A 98 2.29 9.40 10.47
N MET A 99 2.31 10.66 10.89
CA MET A 99 1.09 11.46 11.05
C MET A 99 0.41 11.76 9.69
N ALA A 100 1.19 12.03 8.64
CA ALA A 100 0.69 12.26 7.28
C ALA A 100 0.07 11.00 6.65
N LEU A 101 0.50 9.80 7.07
CA LEU A 101 -0.12 8.54 6.68
C LEU A 101 -1.55 8.34 7.24
N HIS A 102 -2.03 9.25 8.09
CA HIS A 102 -3.37 9.22 8.68
C HIS A 102 -3.75 7.88 9.32
N VAL A 103 -2.80 7.26 10.02
CA VAL A 103 -3.02 5.96 10.69
C VAL A 103 -4.13 6.07 11.72
N VAL A 104 -5.08 5.13 11.65
CA VAL A 104 -6.26 5.09 12.53
C VAL A 104 -6.08 4.05 13.63
N THR A 105 -6.56 4.36 14.83
CA THR A 105 -6.76 3.41 15.93
C THR A 105 -8.24 3.30 16.27
N VAL A 106 -8.63 2.22 16.96
CA VAL A 106 -10.00 2.01 17.41
C VAL A 106 -10.04 2.15 18.93
N ASP A 107 -10.71 3.20 19.40
CA ASP A 107 -11.01 3.35 20.82
C ASP A 107 -12.24 2.51 21.15
N THR A 108 -12.18 1.77 22.27
CA THR A 108 -13.29 0.98 22.78
C THR A 108 -13.73 1.53 24.13
N TYR A 109 -15.01 1.86 24.27
CA TYR A 109 -15.57 2.35 25.54
C TYR A 109 -16.98 1.82 25.78
N TYR A 110 -17.36 1.72 27.05
CA TYR A 110 -18.69 1.27 27.48
C TYR A 110 -19.52 2.45 27.95
N LYS A 111 -20.72 2.62 27.39
CA LYS A 111 -21.67 3.68 27.79
C LYS A 111 -23.09 3.19 27.54
N ASN A 112 -24.03 3.50 28.45
CA ASN A 112 -25.46 3.17 28.30
C ASN A 112 -25.70 1.69 27.94
N ASP A 113 -25.05 0.78 28.65
CA ASP A 113 -25.11 -0.68 28.43
C ASP A 113 -24.75 -1.14 27.02
N ARG A 114 -23.90 -0.37 26.33
CA ARG A 114 -23.40 -0.68 25.00
C ARG A 114 -21.89 -0.47 24.91
N VAL A 115 -21.24 -1.36 24.17
CA VAL A 115 -19.82 -1.23 23.79
C VAL A 115 -19.73 -0.47 22.48
N TYR A 116 -19.06 0.67 22.49
CA TYR A 116 -18.76 1.48 21.32
C TYR A 116 -17.34 1.22 20.86
N ARG A 117 -17.16 1.17 19.54
CA ARG A 117 -15.86 1.08 18.87
C ARG A 117 -15.80 2.22 17.87
N VAL A 118 -14.90 3.17 18.08
CA VAL A 118 -14.81 4.38 17.25
C VAL A 118 -13.40 4.48 16.70
N GLY A 119 -13.30 4.50 15.36
CA GLY A 119 -12.04 4.78 14.68
C GLY A 119 -11.69 6.26 14.82
N ARG A 120 -10.45 6.56 15.19
CA ARG A 120 -9.88 7.91 15.16
C ARG A 120 -8.42 7.91 14.71
N PRO A 121 -7.90 9.03 14.17
CA PRO A 121 -6.47 9.16 13.91
C PRO A 121 -5.64 8.96 15.19
N LEU A 122 -4.43 8.42 15.03
CA LEU A 122 -3.42 8.46 16.08
C LEU A 122 -3.04 9.90 16.40
N THR A 123 -2.80 10.17 17.67
CA THR A 123 -2.21 11.41 18.14
C THR A 123 -0.70 11.36 17.99
N GLU A 124 -0.04 12.53 17.94
CA GLU A 124 1.42 12.61 17.90
C GLU A 124 2.07 11.88 19.10
N ALA A 125 1.48 12.01 20.29
CA ALA A 125 1.96 11.35 21.50
C ALA A 125 1.93 9.83 21.37
N GLU A 126 0.86 9.25 20.82
CA GLU A 126 0.76 7.81 20.58
C GLU A 126 1.72 7.33 19.49
N VAL A 127 1.94 8.14 18.45
CA VAL A 127 2.95 7.84 17.42
C VAL A 127 4.34 7.81 18.05
N ARG A 128 4.70 8.82 18.83
CA ARG A 128 6.00 8.88 19.54
C ARG A 128 6.14 7.71 20.52
N GLU A 129 5.10 7.38 21.26
CA GLU A 129 5.12 6.24 22.17
C GLU A 129 5.39 4.93 21.41
N ARG A 130 4.71 4.69 20.29
CA ARG A 130 4.94 3.49 19.48
C ARG A 130 6.36 3.47 18.90
N LEU A 131 6.84 4.59 18.37
CA LEU A 131 8.19 4.73 17.83
C LEU A 131 9.27 4.51 18.89
N SER A 132 9.00 4.75 20.17
CA SER A 132 9.93 4.42 21.26
C SER A 132 10.14 2.92 21.49
N LYS A 133 9.28 2.06 20.91
CA LYS A 133 9.27 0.61 21.10
C LYS A 133 9.43 -0.11 19.76
N LEU A 134 10.65 -0.05 19.20
CA LEU A 134 10.96 -0.69 17.92
C LEU A 134 11.18 -2.22 18.04
N PRO A 135 10.85 -3.01 17.00
CA PRO A 135 10.10 -2.59 15.82
C PRO A 135 8.64 -2.27 16.18
N CYS A 136 8.07 -1.26 15.51
CA CYS A 136 6.65 -0.91 15.70
C CYS A 136 5.90 -0.94 14.37
N ILE A 137 4.58 -1.11 14.46
CA ILE A 137 3.71 -1.38 13.33
C ILE A 137 2.63 -0.29 13.22
N PHE A 138 2.44 0.19 12.00
CA PHE A 138 1.34 1.07 11.61
C PHE A 138 0.59 0.42 10.45
N SER A 139 -0.71 0.23 10.58
CA SER A 139 -1.55 -0.39 9.55
C SER A 139 -2.41 0.65 8.85
N GLY A 140 -2.52 0.60 7.53
CA GLY A 140 -3.34 1.56 6.81
C GLY A 140 -3.30 1.45 5.28
N GLY A 141 -4.11 2.30 4.64
CA GLY A 141 -4.16 2.45 3.18
C GLY A 141 -3.07 3.36 2.66
N PHE A 142 -1.80 2.96 2.79
CA PHE A 142 -0.65 3.81 2.42
C PHE A 142 -0.41 3.92 0.91
N ILE A 143 -1.28 3.35 0.08
CA ILE A 143 -1.12 3.34 -1.38
C ILE A 143 -1.04 4.75 -1.98
N PHE A 144 -1.63 5.75 -1.34
CA PHE A 144 -1.56 7.16 -1.77
C PHE A 144 -0.36 7.92 -1.21
N HIS A 145 0.41 7.30 -0.32
CA HIS A 145 1.49 7.92 0.46
C HIS A 145 2.85 7.22 0.25
N ILE A 146 2.97 6.42 -0.82
CA ILE A 146 4.21 5.68 -1.11
C ILE A 146 5.39 6.62 -1.38
N ASP A 147 5.15 7.76 -2.01
CA ASP A 147 6.15 8.80 -2.26
C ASP A 147 6.70 9.41 -0.96
N GLU A 148 5.85 9.66 0.02
CA GLU A 148 6.25 10.11 1.36
C GLU A 148 7.14 9.07 2.06
N LEU A 149 6.78 7.78 1.93
CA LEU A 149 7.57 6.68 2.46
C LEU A 149 8.92 6.53 1.78
N GLU A 150 8.97 6.63 0.45
CA GLU A 150 10.23 6.57 -0.31
C GLU A 150 11.11 7.80 -0.04
N HIS A 151 10.52 8.99 0.11
CA HIS A 151 11.27 10.17 0.52
C HIS A 151 11.89 9.99 1.91
N ALA A 152 11.13 9.45 2.87
CA ALA A 152 11.64 9.16 4.22
C ALA A 152 12.77 8.11 4.21
N ARG A 153 12.68 7.12 3.31
CA ARG A 153 13.73 6.12 3.08
C ARG A 153 14.99 6.76 2.53
N GLU A 154 14.87 7.58 1.48
CA GLU A 154 15.99 8.26 0.82
C GLU A 154 16.69 9.28 1.73
N ALA A 155 15.91 10.01 2.53
CA ALA A 155 16.43 10.98 3.49
C ALA A 155 17.02 10.33 4.76
N GLY A 156 16.87 9.01 4.94
CA GLY A 156 17.39 8.26 6.08
C GLY A 156 16.66 8.55 7.40
N TRP A 157 15.43 9.06 7.36
CA TRP A 157 14.67 9.39 8.57
C TRP A 157 14.20 8.15 9.31
N MET A 158 13.83 7.11 8.58
CA MET A 158 13.48 5.81 9.13
C MET A 158 13.86 4.67 8.18
N SER A 159 14.16 3.51 8.76
CA SER A 159 14.20 2.26 8.01
C SER A 159 12.92 1.46 8.25
N PHE A 160 12.33 0.95 7.19
CA PHE A 160 11.06 0.23 7.27
C PHE A 160 10.91 -0.85 6.21
N LYS A 161 9.96 -1.75 6.48
CA LYS A 161 9.42 -2.71 5.52
C LYS A 161 7.90 -2.57 5.46
N VAL A 162 7.33 -2.89 4.32
CA VAL A 162 5.88 -2.98 4.15
C VAL A 162 5.48 -4.43 3.92
N PHE A 163 4.38 -4.84 4.52
CA PHE A 163 3.78 -6.16 4.34
C PHE A 163 2.32 -6.00 3.94
N GLU A 164 1.74 -7.03 3.35
CA GLU A 164 0.30 -7.09 3.12
C GLU A 164 -0.45 -6.94 4.44
N TYR A 165 -1.37 -5.98 4.52
CA TYR A 165 -2.33 -5.93 5.61
C TYR A 165 -3.32 -7.09 5.48
N ARG A 166 -3.36 -7.96 6.49
CA ARG A 166 -4.21 -9.16 6.49
C ARG A 166 -5.48 -9.07 7.34
N GLY A 167 -5.78 -7.90 7.90
CA GLY A 167 -6.90 -7.75 8.83
C GLY A 167 -6.72 -8.55 10.12
N LYS A 168 -7.67 -8.39 11.04
CA LYS A 168 -7.93 -9.39 12.08
C LYS A 168 -9.21 -10.08 11.64
N ASP A 169 -9.13 -11.36 11.30
CA ASP A 169 -10.31 -12.23 11.14
C ASP A 169 -11.17 -12.20 12.42
#